data_AF-A0A011QUG8-F1
#
_entry.id   AF-A0A011QUG8-F1
#
_cell.length_a   1.000
_cell.length_b   1.000
_cell.length_c   1.000
_cell.angle_alpha   90.00
_cell.angle_beta   90.00
_cell.angle_gamma   90.00
#
_symmetry.space_group_name_H-M   'P 1'
#
loop_
_entity.id
_entity.type
_entity.pdbx_description
1 polymer ?
#
loop_
_entity_poly.entity_id
_entity_poly.type
_entity_poly.pdbx_seq_one_letter_code
_entity_poly.pdbx_strand_id
1 'polypeptide(L)'
;MNREELREQLLAPVLQWTRLGRQTSRLMTASNAVISYRSRRLLRAGAISRQADWDEVALMTREKVEVPLEAASAVAVAMLPAAKQFWTHAGLSMLACSSDSMSLLGSRNAEEFRERQAELCATLINVGVGWWRAFGGLAEIGSQGMAPLLREVQANAERLAKR
;
A
#
# COMPACT_ATOMS: atom_id res chain seq x y z
N MET A 1 12.65 -14.02 19.25
CA MET A 1 11.45 -13.17 19.09
C MET A 1 10.50 -13.49 20.22
N ASN A 2 10.11 -12.48 21.00
CA ASN A 2 9.12 -12.65 22.06
C ASN A 2 7.70 -12.65 21.47
N ARG A 3 6.73 -13.19 22.20
CA ARG A 3 5.31 -13.26 21.82
C ARG A 3 4.71 -11.88 21.48
N GLU A 4 5.12 -10.85 22.20
CA GLU A 4 4.66 -9.47 21.97
C GLU A 4 5.15 -8.93 20.63
N GLU A 5 6.43 -9.09 20.34
CA GLU A 5 7.03 -8.70 19.04
C GLU A 5 6.37 -9.45 17.87
N LEU A 6 6.11 -10.75 18.04
CA LEU A 6 5.41 -11.54 17.02
C LEU A 6 3.99 -11.00 16.79
N ARG A 7 3.25 -10.71 17.87
CA ARG A 7 1.90 -10.14 17.77
C ARG A 7 1.91 -8.82 17.02
N GLU A 8 2.83 -7.92 17.34
CA GLU A 8 2.96 -6.64 16.65
C GLU A 8 3.26 -6.82 15.15
N GLN A 9 4.20 -7.70 14.82
CA GLN A 9 4.54 -7.99 13.43
C GLN A 9 3.38 -8.61 12.65
N LEU A 10 2.52 -9.40 13.30
CA LEU A 10 1.32 -9.96 12.69
C LEU A 10 0.20 -8.92 12.54
N LEU A 11 0.06 -7.98 13.48
CA LEU A 11 -0.97 -6.94 13.42
C LEU A 11 -0.64 -5.81 12.43
N ALA A 12 0.63 -5.50 12.23
CA ALA A 12 1.03 -4.36 11.39
C ALA A 12 0.47 -4.42 9.95
N PRO A 13 0.57 -5.54 9.21
CA PRO A 13 -0.05 -5.64 7.87
C PRO A 13 -1.56 -5.45 7.87
N VAL A 14 -2.28 -5.96 8.88
CA VAL A 14 -3.72 -5.77 9.00
C VAL A 14 -4.07 -4.29 9.14
N LEU A 15 -3.30 -3.54 9.94
CA LEU A 15 -3.49 -2.11 10.11
C LEU A 15 -3.17 -1.32 8.84
N GLN A 16 -2.13 -1.71 8.10
CA GLN A 16 -1.76 -1.09 6.83
C GLN A 16 -2.87 -1.26 5.78
N TRP A 17 -3.39 -2.47 5.63
CA TRP A 17 -4.53 -2.73 4.73
C TRP A 17 -5.80 -2.00 5.17
N THR A 18 -6.07 -1.95 6.48
CA THR A 18 -7.21 -1.19 7.01
C THR A 18 -7.08 0.31 6.72
N ARG A 19 -5.87 0.87 6.83
CA ARG A 19 -5.58 2.27 6.49
C ARG A 19 -5.82 2.54 5.01
N LEU A 20 -5.32 1.68 4.12
CA LEU A 20 -5.56 1.77 2.68
C LEU A 20 -7.05 1.71 2.37
N GLY A 21 -7.78 0.74 2.95
CA GLY A 21 -9.23 0.64 2.78
C GLY A 21 -9.99 1.91 3.20
N ARG A 22 -9.58 2.54 4.32
CA ARG A 22 -10.14 3.83 4.75
C ARG A 22 -9.81 4.96 3.78
N GLN A 23 -8.61 5.03 3.21
CA GLN A 23 -8.26 6.02 2.19
C GLN A 23 -9.09 5.83 0.93
N THR A 24 -9.25 4.60 0.45
CA THR A 24 -10.09 4.28 -0.70
C THR A 24 -11.54 4.68 -0.46
N SER A 25 -12.10 4.37 0.72
CA SER A 25 -13.46 4.77 1.08
C SER A 25 -13.65 6.30 1.08
N ARG A 26 -12.68 7.05 1.62
CA ARG A 26 -12.68 8.52 1.57
C ARG A 26 -12.60 9.04 0.14
N LEU A 27 -11.73 8.46 -0.69
CA LEU A 27 -11.63 8.86 -2.09
C LEU A 27 -12.95 8.64 -2.82
N MET A 28 -13.59 7.48 -2.66
CA MET A 28 -14.87 7.17 -3.30
C MET A 28 -15.96 8.16 -2.86
N THR A 29 -16.03 8.47 -1.57
CA THR A 29 -17.01 9.41 -1.02
C THR A 29 -16.81 10.81 -1.58
N ALA A 30 -15.57 11.32 -1.57
CA ALA A 30 -15.26 12.64 -2.10
C ALA A 30 -15.44 12.70 -3.63
N SER A 31 -15.09 11.63 -4.34
CA SER A 31 -15.30 11.50 -5.79
C SER A 31 -16.77 11.58 -6.14
N ASN A 32 -17.63 10.91 -5.36
CA ASN A 32 -19.06 10.94 -5.58
C ASN A 32 -19.64 12.36 -5.40
N ALA A 33 -19.14 13.14 -4.43
CA ALA A 33 -19.54 14.54 -4.25
C ALA A 33 -19.19 15.40 -5.48
N VAL A 34 -17.95 15.28 -5.98
CA VAL A 34 -17.46 16.00 -7.17
C VAL A 34 -18.26 15.62 -8.42
N ILE A 35 -18.46 14.32 -8.66
CA ILE A 35 -19.23 13.81 -9.80
C ILE A 35 -20.67 14.28 -9.70
N SER A 36 -21.32 14.11 -8.55
CA SER A 36 -22.72 14.51 -8.35
C SER A 36 -22.93 16.01 -8.55
N TYR A 37 -21.97 16.86 -8.13
CA TYR A 37 -22.03 18.29 -8.40
C TYR A 37 -21.93 18.58 -9.90
N ARG A 38 -20.89 18.06 -10.58
CA ARG A 38 -20.64 18.32 -12.00
C ARG A 38 -21.75 17.76 -12.90
N SER A 39 -22.29 16.58 -12.60
CA SER A 39 -23.43 15.99 -13.31
C SER A 39 -24.70 16.85 -13.17
N ARG A 40 -25.03 17.30 -11.95
CA ARG A 40 -26.19 18.19 -11.73
C ARG A 40 -26.03 19.53 -12.43
N ARG A 41 -24.81 20.07 -12.46
CA ARG A 41 -24.50 21.31 -13.20
C ARG A 41 -24.70 21.14 -14.70
N LEU A 42 -24.16 20.06 -15.29
CA LEU A 42 -24.34 19.76 -16.72
C LEU A 42 -25.82 19.62 -17.09
N LEU A 43 -26.60 18.93 -16.27
CA LEU A 43 -28.05 18.77 -16.50
C LEU A 43 -28.81 20.11 -16.46
N ARG A 44 -28.35 21.08 -15.66
CA ARG A 44 -29.02 22.37 -15.48
C ARG A 44 -28.54 23.47 -16.42
N ALA A 45 -27.27 23.44 -16.84
CA ALA A 45 -26.62 24.57 -17.53
C ALA A 45 -26.85 24.60 -19.05
N GLY A 46 -27.35 23.51 -19.67
CA GLY A 46 -27.40 23.42 -21.13
C GLY A 46 -25.99 23.37 -21.75
N ALA A 47 -25.79 23.98 -22.92
CA ALA A 47 -24.47 24.03 -23.57
C ALA A 47 -23.47 24.91 -22.79
N ILE A 48 -22.21 24.45 -22.71
CA ILE A 48 -21.06 25.20 -22.18
C ILE A 48 -20.91 26.48 -23.03
N SER A 49 -21.40 27.60 -22.50
CA SER A 49 -21.53 28.86 -23.25
C SER A 49 -20.69 29.99 -22.67
N ARG A 50 -20.20 29.86 -21.43
CA ARG A 50 -19.45 30.91 -20.73
C ARG A 50 -17.96 30.59 -20.71
N GLN A 51 -17.12 31.62 -20.85
CA GLN A 51 -15.66 31.51 -20.75
C GLN A 51 -15.21 30.81 -19.46
N ALA A 52 -15.84 31.13 -18.33
CA ALA A 52 -15.55 30.50 -17.04
C ALA A 52 -15.77 28.97 -17.01
N ASP A 53 -16.64 28.44 -17.88
CA ASP A 53 -16.85 27.00 -17.99
C ASP A 53 -15.73 26.33 -18.79
N TRP A 54 -15.20 27.01 -19.81
CA TRP A 54 -14.01 26.56 -20.55
C TRP A 54 -12.76 26.56 -19.67
N ASP A 55 -12.60 27.58 -18.82
CA ASP A 55 -11.49 27.64 -17.87
C ASP A 55 -11.56 26.47 -16.86
N GLU A 56 -12.75 26.11 -16.37
CA GLU A 56 -12.96 24.94 -15.51
C GLU A 56 -12.68 23.63 -16.25
N VAL A 57 -13.07 23.49 -17.53
CA VAL A 57 -12.77 22.30 -18.33
C VAL A 57 -11.27 22.15 -18.58
N ALA A 58 -10.57 23.25 -18.87
CA ALA A 58 -9.11 23.25 -19.04
C ALA A 58 -8.41 22.82 -17.74
N LEU A 59 -8.84 23.38 -16.59
CA LEU A 59 -8.35 22.99 -15.27
C LEU A 59 -8.58 21.49 -15.01
N MET A 60 -9.80 20.99 -15.22
CA MET A 60 -10.13 19.58 -15.06
C MET A 60 -9.29 18.65 -15.94
N THR A 61 -9.02 19.07 -17.18
CA THR A 61 -8.24 18.28 -18.14
C THR A 61 -6.80 18.14 -17.65
N ARG A 62 -6.24 19.23 -17.13
CA ARG A 62 -4.92 19.22 -16.48
C ARG A 62 -4.88 18.32 -15.25
N GLU A 63 -5.85 18.45 -14.35
CA GLU A 63 -5.99 17.61 -13.14
C GLU A 63 -6.07 16.10 -13.50
N LYS A 64 -6.77 15.75 -14.58
CA LYS A 64 -6.91 14.36 -15.08
C LYS A 64 -5.60 13.75 -15.62
N VAL A 65 -4.56 14.54 -15.84
CA VAL A 65 -3.26 14.07 -16.34
C VAL A 65 -2.19 14.18 -15.25
N GLU A 66 -2.07 15.33 -14.61
CA GLU A 66 -1.00 15.59 -13.64
C GLU A 66 -1.13 14.71 -12.39
N VAL A 67 -2.34 14.56 -11.84
CA VAL A 67 -2.54 13.83 -10.58
C VAL A 67 -2.34 12.32 -10.73
N PRO A 68 -2.81 11.65 -11.79
CA PRO A 68 -2.46 10.25 -12.04
C PRO A 68 -0.95 10.04 -12.24
N LEU A 69 -0.25 10.99 -12.86
CA LEU A 69 1.20 10.90 -13.02
C LEU A 69 1.93 11.04 -11.68
N GLU A 70 1.49 11.96 -10.81
CA GLU A 70 1.98 12.10 -9.43
C GLU A 70 1.71 10.83 -8.60
N ALA A 71 0.52 10.24 -8.74
CA ALA A 71 0.18 8.98 -8.08
C ALA A 71 1.08 7.82 -8.56
N ALA A 72 1.30 7.72 -9.88
CA ALA A 72 2.17 6.69 -10.46
C ALA A 72 3.63 6.86 -10.01
N SER A 73 4.13 8.09 -9.97
CA SER A 73 5.50 8.35 -9.50
C SER A 73 5.65 8.06 -8.00
N ALA A 74 4.66 8.38 -7.18
CA ALA A 74 4.65 8.04 -5.76
C ALA A 74 4.72 6.51 -5.55
N VAL A 75 3.96 5.72 -6.31
CA VAL A 75 4.05 4.26 -6.29
C VAL A 75 5.44 3.78 -6.72
N ALA A 76 5.98 4.32 -7.82
CA ALA A 76 7.28 3.92 -8.34
C ALA A 76 8.41 4.16 -7.32
N VAL A 77 8.41 5.34 -6.68
CA VAL A 77 9.38 5.70 -5.63
C VAL A 77 9.23 4.78 -4.42
N ALA A 78 8.00 4.49 -3.99
CA ALA A 78 7.72 3.61 -2.86
C ALA A 78 8.10 2.14 -3.14
N MET A 79 8.08 1.72 -4.40
CA MET A 79 8.37 0.34 -4.80
C MET A 79 9.86 -0.01 -4.66
N LEU A 80 10.77 0.95 -4.86
CA LEU A 80 12.21 0.73 -4.76
C LEU A 80 12.68 0.18 -3.40
N PRO A 81 12.36 0.84 -2.26
CA PRO A 81 12.75 0.31 -0.95
C PRO A 81 12.05 -1.02 -0.63
N ALA A 82 10.81 -1.22 -1.09
CA ALA A 82 10.08 -2.47 -0.91
C ALA A 82 10.75 -3.64 -1.66
N ALA A 83 11.17 -3.42 -2.91
CA ALA A 83 11.89 -4.40 -3.71
C ALA A 83 13.24 -4.76 -3.05
N LYS A 84 13.98 -3.77 -2.55
CA LYS A 84 15.23 -4.01 -1.82
C LYS A 84 14.99 -4.87 -0.58
N GLN A 85 14.00 -4.52 0.25
CA GLN A 85 13.65 -5.28 1.45
C GLN A 85 13.23 -6.71 1.13
N PHE A 86 12.43 -6.91 0.08
CA PHE A 86 12.02 -8.22 -0.41
C PHE A 86 13.23 -9.08 -0.76
N TRP A 87 14.13 -8.58 -1.61
CA TRP A 87 15.28 -9.36 -2.09
C TRP A 87 16.25 -9.68 -0.96
N THR A 88 16.52 -8.71 -0.08
CA THR A 88 17.35 -8.94 1.10
C THR A 88 16.74 -10.00 2.01
N HIS A 89 15.44 -9.91 2.31
CA HIS A 89 14.78 -10.89 3.16
C HIS A 89 14.75 -12.28 2.53
N ALA A 90 14.43 -12.38 1.24
CA ALA A 90 14.41 -13.65 0.51
C ALA A 90 15.79 -14.33 0.52
N GLY A 91 16.87 -13.58 0.24
CA GLY A 91 18.23 -14.11 0.26
C GLY A 91 18.66 -14.58 1.64
N LEU A 92 18.45 -13.77 2.68
CA LEU A 92 18.79 -14.14 4.05
C LEU A 92 17.97 -15.35 4.54
N SER A 93 16.69 -15.40 4.20
CA SER A 93 15.81 -16.52 4.53
C SER A 93 16.25 -17.81 3.87
N MET A 94 16.64 -17.76 2.59
CA MET A 94 17.13 -18.93 1.87
C MET A 94 18.41 -19.48 2.48
N LEU A 95 19.35 -18.58 2.84
CA LEU A 95 20.60 -18.96 3.50
C LEU A 95 20.35 -19.57 4.88
N ALA A 96 19.50 -18.93 5.70
CA ALA A 96 19.16 -19.42 7.03
C ALA A 96 18.49 -20.81 6.97
N CYS A 97 17.45 -20.97 6.13
CA CYS A 97 16.79 -22.25 5.95
C CYS A 97 17.76 -23.34 5.48
N SER A 98 18.67 -23.03 4.56
CA SER A 98 19.67 -23.99 4.07
C SER A 98 20.65 -24.39 5.16
N SER A 99 21.18 -23.40 5.90
CA SER A 99 22.09 -23.61 7.03
C SER A 99 21.45 -24.49 8.10
N ASP A 100 20.24 -24.16 8.54
CA ASP A 100 19.57 -24.88 9.62
C ASP A 100 19.15 -26.28 9.18
N SER A 101 18.75 -26.45 7.91
CA SER A 101 18.48 -27.78 7.35
C SER A 101 19.74 -28.64 7.30
N MET A 102 20.88 -28.09 6.88
CA MET A 102 22.17 -28.79 6.89
C MET A 102 22.62 -29.12 8.32
N SER A 103 22.42 -28.19 9.25
CA SER A 103 22.68 -28.40 10.68
C SER A 103 21.86 -29.59 11.18
N LEU A 104 20.55 -29.60 10.94
CA LEU A 104 19.66 -30.69 11.34
C LEU A 104 20.08 -32.05 10.75
N LEU A 105 20.44 -32.09 9.47
CA LEU A 105 20.93 -33.32 8.81
C LEU A 105 22.25 -33.82 9.41
N GLY A 106 23.11 -32.91 9.88
CA GLY A 106 24.39 -33.23 10.52
C GLY A 106 24.29 -33.58 12.01
N SER A 107 23.09 -33.80 12.56
CA SER A 107 22.89 -34.13 13.97
C SER A 107 23.45 -35.50 14.31
N ARG A 108 24.17 -35.62 15.44
CA ARG A 108 24.83 -36.87 15.83
C ARG A 108 24.05 -37.70 16.83
N ASN A 109 23.06 -37.11 17.48
CA ASN A 109 22.21 -37.75 18.48
C ASN A 109 20.81 -37.11 18.51
N ALA A 110 19.90 -37.74 19.26
CA ALA A 110 18.50 -37.31 19.34
C ALA A 110 18.31 -35.93 20.02
N GLU A 111 19.21 -35.56 20.93
CA GLU A 111 19.15 -34.27 21.62
C GLU A 111 19.54 -33.13 20.68
N GLU A 112 20.68 -33.26 19.98
CA GLU A 112 21.12 -32.34 18.91
C GLU A 112 20.07 -32.22 17.81
N PHE A 113 19.45 -33.34 17.41
CA PHE A 113 18.39 -33.33 16.40
C PHE A 113 17.21 -32.48 16.85
N ARG A 114 16.75 -32.66 18.09
CA ARG A 114 15.62 -31.90 18.64
C ARG A 114 15.92 -30.40 18.73
N GLU A 115 17.12 -30.03 19.16
CA GLU A 115 17.54 -28.62 19.25
C GLU A 115 17.59 -27.97 17.87
N ARG A 116 18.27 -28.59 16.91
CA ARG A 116 18.40 -28.08 15.54
C ARG A 116 17.07 -28.07 14.78
N GLN A 117 16.16 -28.99 15.11
CA GLN A 117 14.81 -28.99 14.57
C GLN A 117 14.03 -27.76 15.07
N ALA A 118 14.17 -27.40 16.35
CA ALA A 118 13.55 -26.20 16.91
C ALA A 118 14.12 -24.93 16.27
N GLU A 119 15.43 -24.87 16.01
CA GLU A 119 16.08 -23.78 15.27
C GLU A 119 15.51 -23.63 13.86
N LEU A 120 15.43 -24.73 13.10
CA LEU A 120 14.84 -24.72 11.75
C LEU A 120 13.38 -24.26 11.80
N CYS A 121 12.59 -24.73 12.76
CA CYS A 121 11.20 -24.27 12.95
C CYS A 121 11.14 -22.77 13.24
N ALA A 122 12.02 -22.24 14.10
CA ALA A 122 12.09 -20.81 14.39
C ALA A 122 12.44 -19.99 13.13
N THR A 123 13.38 -20.48 12.32
CA THR A 123 13.72 -19.88 11.03
C THR A 123 12.52 -19.85 10.09
N LEU A 124 11.80 -20.97 9.92
CA LEU A 124 10.60 -21.02 9.08
C LEU A 124 9.51 -20.05 9.54
N ILE A 125 9.32 -19.88 10.86
CA ILE A 125 8.40 -18.87 11.41
C ILE A 125 8.85 -17.46 11.01
N ASN A 126 10.14 -17.14 11.15
CA ASN A 126 10.67 -15.83 10.77
C ASN A 126 10.52 -15.54 9.27
N VAL A 127 10.69 -16.56 8.41
CA VAL A 127 10.41 -16.46 6.97
C VAL A 127 8.93 -16.13 6.74
N GLY A 128 8.02 -16.86 7.36
CA GLY A 128 6.58 -16.61 7.24
C GLY A 128 6.18 -15.19 7.68
N VAL A 129 6.72 -14.73 8.81
CA VAL A 129 6.46 -13.38 9.33
C VAL A 129 7.04 -12.31 8.40
N GLY A 130 8.23 -12.52 7.85
CA GLY A 130 8.81 -11.58 6.89
C GLY A 130 8.00 -11.46 5.61
N TRP A 131 7.46 -12.57 5.09
CA TRP A 131 6.52 -12.56 3.97
C TRP A 131 5.22 -11.81 4.29
N TRP A 132 4.67 -12.02 5.49
CA TRP A 132 3.49 -11.30 5.95
C TRP A 132 3.72 -9.78 6.01
N ARG A 133 4.91 -9.36 6.48
CA ARG A 133 5.32 -7.95 6.49
C ARG A 133 5.49 -7.38 5.09
N ALA A 134 6.06 -8.15 4.16
CA ALA A 134 6.17 -7.73 2.76
C ALA A 134 4.78 -7.49 2.14
N PHE A 135 3.81 -8.36 2.42
CA PHE A 135 2.41 -8.17 2.02
C PHE A 135 1.80 -6.89 2.60
N GLY A 136 2.07 -6.57 3.87
CA GLY A 136 1.67 -5.29 4.48
C GLY A 136 2.31 -4.07 3.80
N GLY A 137 3.59 -4.17 3.41
CA GLY A 137 4.30 -3.12 2.68
C GLY A 137 3.63 -2.73 1.36
N LEU A 138 3.00 -3.67 0.66
CA LEU A 138 2.22 -3.39 -0.55
C LEU A 138 1.04 -2.46 -0.28
N ALA A 139 0.38 -2.59 0.88
CA ALA A 139 -0.70 -1.67 1.26
C ALA A 139 -0.18 -0.25 1.50
N GLU A 140 1.03 -0.10 2.05
CA GLU A 140 1.63 1.23 2.25
C GLU A 140 2.03 1.87 0.90
N ILE A 141 2.54 1.09 -0.06
CA ILE A 141 2.80 1.54 -1.43
C ILE A 141 1.50 2.02 -2.09
N GLY A 142 0.42 1.23 -1.95
CA GLY A 142 -0.91 1.63 -2.39
C GLY A 142 -1.36 2.94 -1.74
N SER A 143 -1.20 3.07 -0.42
CA SER A 143 -1.53 4.29 0.34
C SER A 143 -0.79 5.53 -0.18
N GLN A 144 0.49 5.38 -0.53
CA GLN A 144 1.29 6.47 -1.12
C GLN A 144 0.77 6.86 -2.51
N GLY A 145 0.42 5.89 -3.36
CA GLY A 145 -0.22 6.15 -4.65
C GLY A 145 -1.61 6.79 -4.54
N MET A 146 -2.36 6.45 -3.50
CA MET A 146 -3.69 7.02 -3.26
C MET A 146 -3.66 8.46 -2.74
N ALA A 147 -2.56 8.89 -2.11
CA ALA A 147 -2.49 10.17 -1.44
C ALA A 147 -2.69 11.39 -2.38
N PRO A 148 -2.02 11.47 -3.55
CA PRO A 148 -2.26 12.55 -4.52
C PRO A 148 -3.71 12.60 -5.01
N LEU A 149 -4.30 11.44 -5.32
CA LEU A 149 -5.70 11.34 -5.77
C LEU A 149 -6.67 11.84 -4.70
N LEU A 150 -6.47 11.41 -3.45
CA LEU A 150 -7.31 11.81 -2.34
C LEU A 150 -7.20 13.33 -2.08
N ARG A 151 -5.98 13.86 -2.08
CA ARG A 151 -5.72 15.31 -1.92
C ARG A 151 -6.48 16.11 -2.97
N GLU A 152 -6.36 15.73 -4.24
CA GLU A 152 -6.99 16.45 -5.34
C GLU A 152 -8.52 16.40 -5.28
N VAL A 153 -9.08 15.20 -5.05
CA VAL A 153 -10.53 15.05 -5.01
C VAL A 153 -11.14 15.78 -3.81
N GLN A 154 -10.44 15.84 -2.67
CA GLN A 154 -10.87 16.64 -1.52
C GLN A 154 -10.83 18.13 -1.82
N ALA A 155 -9.73 18.63 -2.40
CA ALA A 155 -9.62 20.03 -2.82
C ALA A 155 -10.73 20.40 -3.83
N ASN A 156 -11.03 19.51 -4.77
CA ASN A 156 -12.15 19.67 -5.71
C ASN A 156 -13.50 19.69 -5.00
N ALA A 157 -13.76 18.78 -4.07
CA ALA A 157 -15.01 18.75 -3.32
C ALA A 157 -15.22 20.06 -2.54
N GLU A 158 -14.18 20.57 -1.87
CA GLU A 158 -14.22 21.84 -1.13
C GLU A 158 -14.42 23.04 -2.05
N ARG A 159 -13.71 23.09 -3.19
CA ARG A 159 -13.84 24.16 -4.18
C ARG A 159 -15.25 24.23 -4.77
N LEU A 160 -15.84 23.07 -5.07
CA LEU A 160 -17.18 22.98 -5.64
C LEU A 160 -18.27 23.24 -4.59
N ALA A 161 -18.06 22.92 -3.32
CA ALA A 161 -18.99 23.26 -2.24
C ALA A 161 -19.13 24.78 -2.01
N LYS A 162 -18.15 25.58 -2.43
CA LYS A 162 -18.15 27.05 -2.32
C LYS A 162 -18.82 27.77 -3.49
N ARG A 163 -19.24 27.03 -4.54
CA ARG A 163 -19.85 27.58 -5.76
C ARG A 163 -21.33 27.26 -5.82
#